data_AF-A0A923QW49-F1
#
_entry.id   AF-A0A923QW49-F1
#
_cell.length_a   1.000
_cell.length_b   1.000
_cell.length_c   1.000
_cell.angle_alpha   90.00
_cell.angle_beta   90.00
_cell.angle_gamma   90.00
#
_symmetry.space_group_name_H-M   'P 1'
#
loop_
_entity.id
_entity.type
_entity.pdbx_description
1 polymer ?
#
loop_
_entity_poly.entity_id
_entity_poly.type
_entity_poly.pdbx_seq_one_letter_code
_entity_poly.pdbx_strand_id
1 'polypeptide(L)'
;MAELGTDLFTAYAVGKGIGALKDLGIGKSAFNALGSLRNPAITPGFGESTLIDYSGGLASRRFSTFKNVIKGSAGEAATKYLWTIDNRGINVALEQTQAATSRGFITHTNISSTAYAGGEVWFTDEKSVFINAKSARFGGASMTTEQWAAAKSSWEAIGYKVEAADFKPPTSPPAN
;
A
#
# COMPACT_ATOMS: atom_id res chain seq x y z
N MET A 1 -20.17 -12.29 -38.31
CA MET A 1 -20.04 -10.84 -38.07
C MET A 1 -20.45 -10.58 -36.61
N ALA A 2 -19.56 -9.91 -35.87
CA ALA A 2 -19.71 -8.95 -34.75
C ALA A 2 -21.04 -8.90 -33.96
N GLU A 3 -21.09 -8.57 -32.66
CA GLU A 3 -20.18 -8.43 -31.52
C GLU A 3 -21.10 -8.11 -30.31
N LEU A 4 -20.67 -8.50 -29.10
CA LEU A 4 -20.83 -7.83 -27.79
C LEU A 4 -22.16 -7.17 -27.37
N GLY A 5 -22.58 -7.50 -26.14
CA GLY A 5 -23.48 -6.68 -25.32
C GLY A 5 -23.22 -6.91 -23.83
N THR A 6 -22.15 -6.32 -23.31
CA THR A 6 -21.92 -6.21 -21.85
C THR A 6 -22.85 -5.17 -21.25
N ASP A 7 -23.47 -5.58 -20.14
CA ASP A 7 -24.53 -4.89 -19.42
C ASP A 7 -24.12 -3.58 -18.74
N LEU A 8 -25.14 -2.76 -18.57
CA LEU A 8 -25.14 -1.37 -18.16
C LEU A 8 -24.57 -1.13 -16.75
N PHE A 9 -23.66 -0.16 -16.64
CA PHE A 9 -23.55 0.68 -15.44
C PHE A 9 -24.34 1.96 -15.67
N THR A 10 -25.52 2.06 -15.05
CA THR A 10 -26.20 3.34 -14.83
C THR A 10 -25.98 3.74 -13.38
N ALA A 11 -25.18 4.79 -13.15
CA ALA A 11 -25.25 5.57 -11.93
C ALA A 11 -25.11 7.06 -12.27
N TYR A 12 -26.21 7.76 -12.00
CA TYR A 12 -26.43 9.20 -12.08
C TYR A 12 -25.30 10.03 -11.45
N ALA A 13 -24.82 11.05 -12.18
CA ALA A 13 -24.21 12.23 -11.58
C ALA A 13 -24.60 13.47 -12.41
N VAL A 14 -25.71 14.10 -12.01
CA VAL A 14 -26.10 15.44 -12.48
C VAL A 14 -25.34 16.47 -11.66
N GLY A 15 -24.53 17.28 -12.35
CA GLY A 15 -24.25 18.66 -11.97
C GLY A 15 -23.31 18.92 -10.78
N LYS A 16 -21.99 18.82 -11.01
CA LYS A 16 -21.00 19.88 -10.71
C LYS A 16 -19.59 19.42 -11.06
N GLY A 17 -18.99 20.10 -12.04
CA GLY A 17 -17.56 20.38 -12.05
C GLY A 17 -16.66 19.34 -12.71
N ILE A 18 -16.10 19.74 -13.84
CA ILE A 18 -15.01 19.22 -14.67
C ILE A 18 -13.76 18.69 -13.91
N GLY A 19 -13.70 18.73 -12.58
CA GLY A 19 -12.63 18.18 -11.75
C GLY A 19 -12.69 16.66 -11.49
N ALA A 20 -13.89 16.07 -11.41
CA ALA A 20 -14.05 14.66 -11.02
C ALA A 20 -13.56 13.63 -12.06
N LEU A 21 -13.34 14.05 -13.32
CA LEU A 21 -12.86 13.17 -14.39
C LEU A 21 -11.32 13.05 -14.43
N LYS A 22 -10.57 13.98 -13.82
CA LYS A 22 -9.11 13.84 -13.67
C LYS A 22 -8.76 12.79 -12.60
N ASP A 23 -9.54 12.69 -11.54
CA ASP A 23 -9.31 11.74 -10.44
C ASP A 23 -9.53 10.28 -10.84
N LEU A 24 -10.44 10.00 -11.78
CA LEU A 24 -10.68 8.65 -12.31
C LEU A 24 -9.54 8.14 -13.21
N GLY A 25 -8.83 9.03 -13.90
CA GLY A 25 -7.70 8.69 -14.75
C GLY A 25 -6.40 8.46 -13.97
N ILE A 26 -6.16 9.26 -12.93
CA ILE A 26 -4.94 9.19 -12.10
C ILE A 26 -4.99 7.98 -11.15
N GLY A 27 -6.16 7.70 -10.56
CA GLY A 27 -6.34 6.54 -9.69
C GLY A 27 -6.15 5.20 -10.41
N LYS A 28 -6.48 5.10 -11.71
CA LYS A 28 -6.28 3.87 -12.49
C LYS A 28 -4.83 3.74 -13.01
N SER A 29 -4.16 4.86 -13.32
CA SER A 29 -2.79 4.84 -13.83
C SER A 29 -1.75 4.55 -12.76
N ALA A 30 -1.94 5.04 -11.52
CA ALA A 30 -0.97 4.86 -10.44
C ALA A 30 -0.73 3.38 -10.08
N PHE A 31 -1.79 2.57 -10.01
CA PHE A 31 -1.66 1.14 -9.72
C PHE A 31 -1.15 0.32 -10.91
N ASN A 32 -1.34 0.78 -12.16
CA ASN A 32 -0.86 0.07 -13.34
C ASN A 32 0.69 0.07 -13.43
N ALA A 33 1.34 1.12 -12.92
CA ALA A 33 2.80 1.25 -12.92
C ALA A 33 3.50 0.41 -11.83
N LEU A 34 2.74 -0.25 -10.95
CA LEU A 34 3.27 -1.09 -9.88
C LEU A 34 3.82 -2.44 -10.36
N GLY A 35 3.55 -2.83 -11.61
CA GLY A 35 3.97 -4.10 -12.20
C GLY A 35 3.15 -5.29 -11.67
N SER A 36 3.79 -6.45 -11.57
CA SER A 36 3.14 -7.69 -11.11
C SER A 36 3.17 -7.84 -9.59
N LEU A 37 2.18 -8.56 -9.04
CA LEU A 37 2.23 -9.00 -7.63
C LEU A 37 3.45 -9.91 -7.43
N ARG A 38 4.13 -9.73 -6.29
CA ARG A 38 5.34 -10.47 -5.96
C ARG A 38 5.13 -11.29 -4.70
N ASN A 39 5.80 -12.44 -4.66
CA ASN A 39 5.98 -13.19 -3.43
C ASN A 39 6.92 -12.42 -2.47
N PRO A 40 6.87 -12.70 -1.16
CA PRO A 40 7.82 -12.14 -0.21
C PRO A 40 9.26 -12.49 -0.60
N ALA A 41 10.16 -11.51 -0.56
CA ALA A 41 11.58 -11.72 -0.90
C ALA A 41 12.33 -12.63 0.07
N ILE A 42 11.76 -12.86 1.27
CA ILE A 42 12.23 -13.85 2.22
C ILE A 42 11.07 -14.75 2.64
N THR A 43 11.35 -16.02 2.88
CA THR A 43 10.37 -16.98 3.38
C THR A 43 9.81 -16.50 4.72
N PRO A 44 8.48 -16.34 4.87
CA PRO A 44 7.87 -15.96 6.14
C PRO A 44 8.23 -16.94 7.24
N GLY A 45 8.57 -16.41 8.42
CA GLY A 45 8.84 -17.22 9.61
C GLY A 45 7.55 -17.77 10.26
N PHE A 46 7.71 -18.39 11.43
CA PHE A 46 6.58 -18.86 12.24
C PHE A 46 5.57 -17.74 12.48
N GLY A 47 4.29 -18.02 12.16
CA GLY A 47 3.16 -17.09 12.32
C GLY A 47 3.14 -15.88 11.38
N GLU A 48 4.17 -15.68 10.55
CA GLU A 48 4.25 -14.52 9.64
C GLU A 48 3.39 -14.68 8.38
N SER A 49 2.88 -15.88 8.09
CA SER A 49 1.97 -16.17 6.97
C SER A 49 0.49 -16.14 7.33
N THR A 50 0.15 -16.03 8.63
CA THR A 50 -1.24 -15.90 9.07
C THR A 50 -1.72 -14.48 8.79
N LEU A 51 -2.62 -14.33 7.82
CA LEU A 51 -3.16 -13.02 7.47
C LEU A 51 -4.05 -12.48 8.59
N ILE A 52 -3.84 -11.21 8.93
CA ILE A 52 -4.76 -10.46 9.77
C ILE A 52 -5.90 -9.88 8.93
N ASP A 53 -7.03 -9.62 9.58
CA ASP A 53 -8.19 -8.98 8.98
C ASP A 53 -8.50 -7.65 9.70
N TYR A 54 -9.69 -7.09 9.42
CA TYR A 54 -10.13 -5.85 10.06
C TYR A 54 -10.17 -5.94 11.59
N SER A 55 -10.54 -7.09 12.16
CA SER A 55 -10.53 -7.30 13.62
C SER A 55 -9.10 -7.32 14.17
N GLY A 56 -8.13 -7.73 13.36
CA GLY A 56 -6.69 -7.63 13.62
C GLY A 56 -6.08 -6.27 13.29
N GLY A 57 -6.89 -5.24 13.01
CA GLY A 57 -6.42 -3.87 12.75
C GLY A 57 -5.97 -3.60 11.31
N LEU A 58 -6.25 -4.50 10.36
CA LEU A 58 -6.01 -4.27 8.94
C LEU A 58 -6.98 -3.21 8.40
N ALA A 59 -6.45 -2.22 7.68
CA ALA A 59 -7.25 -1.31 6.87
C ALA A 59 -6.74 -1.28 5.43
N SER A 60 -7.67 -1.32 4.46
CA SER A 60 -7.36 -1.26 3.02
C SER A 60 -8.09 -0.08 2.35
N ARG A 61 -7.41 0.65 1.46
CA ARG A 61 -7.98 1.80 0.73
C ARG A 61 -7.50 1.87 -0.72
N ARG A 62 -8.42 2.22 -1.62
CA ARG A 62 -8.13 2.48 -3.04
C ARG A 62 -8.34 3.92 -3.49
N PHE A 63 -9.26 4.64 -2.83
CA PHE A 63 -9.77 5.92 -3.36
C PHE A 63 -9.98 6.99 -2.28
N SER A 64 -9.56 6.74 -1.04
CA SER A 64 -9.72 7.70 0.05
C SER A 64 -8.65 7.52 1.11
N THR A 65 -8.44 8.56 1.91
CA THR A 65 -7.56 8.50 3.07
C THR A 65 -8.08 7.51 4.12
N PHE A 66 -7.16 7.08 4.98
CA PHE A 66 -7.49 6.32 6.18
C PHE A 66 -8.11 7.25 7.24
N LYS A 67 -9.03 6.70 8.03
CA LYS A 67 -9.70 7.41 9.13
C LYS A 67 -9.23 6.81 10.45
N ASN A 68 -9.24 7.63 11.52
CA ASN A 68 -8.89 7.20 12.88
C ASN A 68 -7.49 6.57 12.98
N VAL A 69 -6.54 7.08 12.19
CA VAL A 69 -5.13 6.68 12.27
C VAL A 69 -4.48 7.29 13.50
N ILE A 70 -3.52 6.56 14.08
CA ILE A 70 -2.64 7.11 15.11
C ILE A 70 -1.61 7.98 14.40
N LYS A 71 -1.61 9.27 14.73
CA LYS A 71 -0.66 10.24 14.17
C LYS A 71 0.65 10.22 14.97
N GLY A 72 1.77 10.48 14.31
CA GLY A 72 3.07 10.60 14.96
C GLY A 72 4.19 10.99 14.01
N SER A 73 5.41 11.08 14.56
CA SER A 73 6.59 11.49 13.82
C SER A 73 7.28 10.31 13.15
N ALA A 74 7.90 10.53 12.00
CA ALA A 74 8.69 9.52 11.32
C ALA A 74 9.79 8.97 12.25
N GLY A 75 9.87 7.63 12.36
CA GLY A 75 10.82 6.93 13.23
C GLY A 75 10.26 6.53 14.60
N GLU A 76 9.11 7.07 15.02
CA GLU A 76 8.48 6.69 16.28
C GLU A 76 7.87 5.28 16.18
N ALA A 77 8.25 4.38 17.08
CA ALA A 77 7.80 2.98 17.03
C ALA A 77 6.32 2.81 17.40
N ALA A 78 5.78 3.67 18.27
CA ALA A 78 4.39 3.57 18.75
C ALA A 78 3.34 3.97 17.69
N THR A 79 3.76 4.73 16.69
CA THR A 79 2.89 5.29 15.64
C THR A 79 3.24 4.75 14.25
N LYS A 80 4.17 3.79 14.18
CA LYS A 80 4.60 3.14 12.95
C LYS A 80 3.58 2.12 12.48
N TYR A 81 3.10 2.32 11.27
CA TYR A 81 2.34 1.32 10.52
C TYR A 81 3.24 0.60 9.53
N LEU A 82 2.96 -0.67 9.32
CA LEU A 82 3.45 -1.40 8.16
C LEU A 82 2.46 -1.15 7.00
N TRP A 83 2.96 -0.98 5.79
CA TRP A 83 2.12 -0.88 4.60
C TRP A 83 2.53 -1.84 3.49
N THR A 84 1.53 -2.23 2.69
CA THR A 84 1.72 -2.94 1.42
C THR A 84 0.74 -2.39 0.38
N ILE A 85 1.03 -2.59 -0.89
CA ILE A 85 0.06 -2.36 -1.97
C ILE A 85 -0.16 -3.68 -2.68
N ASP A 86 -1.41 -4.14 -2.74
CA ASP A 86 -1.81 -5.34 -3.47
C ASP A 86 -3.14 -5.10 -4.21
N ASN A 87 -3.79 -6.17 -4.64
CA ASN A 87 -5.09 -6.08 -5.32
C ASN A 87 -6.16 -5.36 -4.49
N ARG A 88 -6.07 -5.28 -3.16
CA ARG A 88 -7.04 -4.56 -2.32
C ARG A 88 -6.80 -3.05 -2.30
N GLY A 89 -5.64 -2.59 -2.76
CA GLY A 89 -5.18 -1.19 -2.70
C GLY A 89 -4.01 -1.04 -1.73
N ILE A 90 -3.90 0.13 -1.10
CA ILE A 90 -2.97 0.36 0.00
C ILE A 90 -3.55 -0.30 1.26
N ASN A 91 -2.76 -1.17 1.89
CA ASN A 91 -3.09 -1.84 3.14
C ASN A 91 -2.17 -1.32 4.24
N VAL A 92 -2.71 -1.06 5.42
CA VAL A 92 -1.95 -0.66 6.61
C VAL A 92 -2.41 -1.43 7.85
N ALA A 93 -1.48 -1.66 8.76
CA ALA A 93 -1.77 -2.07 10.14
C ALA A 93 -0.63 -1.58 11.06
N LEU A 94 -0.94 -1.30 12.32
CA LEU A 94 0.04 -0.83 13.29
C LEU A 94 1.06 -1.94 13.57
N GLU A 95 2.37 -1.66 13.48
CA GLU A 95 3.38 -2.73 13.62
C GLU A 95 3.26 -3.44 14.98
N GLN A 96 2.95 -2.70 16.06
CA GLN A 96 2.84 -3.26 17.41
C GLN A 96 1.58 -4.08 17.68
N THR A 97 0.73 -4.34 16.68
CA THR A 97 -0.36 -5.31 16.84
C THR A 97 0.22 -6.68 17.19
N GLN A 98 -0.25 -7.26 18.29
CA GLN A 98 0.23 -8.57 18.77
C GLN A 98 -0.09 -9.67 17.75
N ALA A 99 0.90 -10.53 17.51
CA ALA A 99 0.74 -11.69 16.65
C ALA A 99 1.64 -12.84 17.13
N ALA A 100 1.29 -14.06 16.77
CA ALA A 100 2.05 -15.26 17.09
C ALA A 100 3.31 -15.40 16.20
N THR A 101 4.09 -14.33 16.06
CA THR A 101 5.38 -14.33 15.35
C THR A 101 6.53 -14.38 16.36
N SER A 102 7.73 -14.73 15.90
CA SER A 102 8.93 -14.69 16.76
C SER A 102 9.25 -13.29 17.30
N ARG A 103 8.72 -12.23 16.68
CA ARG A 103 8.87 -10.83 17.13
C ARG A 103 7.77 -10.42 18.12
N GLY A 104 6.73 -11.23 18.31
CA GLY A 104 5.54 -10.92 19.11
C GLY A 104 4.55 -9.96 18.44
N PHE A 105 4.84 -9.53 17.22
CA PHE A 105 4.13 -8.48 16.50
C PHE A 105 3.93 -8.83 15.03
N ILE A 106 3.00 -8.16 14.36
CA ILE A 106 2.75 -8.39 12.92
C ILE A 106 3.98 -8.03 12.06
N THR A 107 4.02 -8.62 10.88
CA THR A 107 4.98 -8.34 9.81
C THR A 107 4.24 -8.02 8.51
N HIS A 108 4.94 -7.56 7.47
CA HIS A 108 4.29 -7.24 6.18
C HIS A 108 3.52 -8.42 5.58
N THR A 109 3.96 -9.65 5.82
CA THR A 109 3.30 -10.86 5.32
C THR A 109 2.05 -11.24 6.08
N ASN A 110 1.85 -10.71 7.29
CA ASN A 110 0.56 -10.79 7.98
C ASN A 110 -0.47 -9.84 7.36
N ILE A 111 -0.02 -8.76 6.70
CA ILE A 111 -0.89 -7.78 6.04
C ILE A 111 -1.26 -8.25 4.63
N SER A 112 -0.30 -8.79 3.88
CA SER A 112 -0.48 -9.27 2.51
C SER A 112 0.40 -10.48 2.22
N SER A 113 -0.17 -11.53 1.64
CA SER A 113 0.57 -12.73 1.22
C SER A 113 1.42 -12.47 -0.03
N THR A 114 0.95 -11.56 -0.89
CA THR A 114 1.66 -11.05 -2.06
C THR A 114 1.42 -9.55 -2.16
N ALA A 115 2.39 -8.80 -2.67
CA ALA A 115 2.24 -7.35 -2.83
C ALA A 115 3.08 -6.85 -4.00
N TYR A 116 2.66 -5.73 -4.58
CA TYR A 116 3.45 -4.98 -5.53
C TYR A 116 4.61 -4.26 -4.84
N ALA A 117 4.35 -3.70 -3.66
CA ALA A 117 5.28 -2.87 -2.89
C ALA A 117 4.94 -2.92 -1.40
N GLY A 118 5.90 -2.56 -0.54
CA GLY A 118 5.66 -2.41 0.89
C GLY A 118 6.79 -1.71 1.65
N GLY A 119 6.50 -1.33 2.90
CA GLY A 119 7.43 -0.58 3.74
C GLY A 119 6.79 -0.10 5.04
N GLU A 120 7.34 0.96 5.62
CA GLU A 120 6.81 1.59 6.84
C GLU A 120 6.16 2.94 6.51
N VAL A 121 5.11 3.30 7.24
CA VAL A 121 4.40 4.58 7.10
C VAL A 121 4.08 5.18 8.47
N TRP A 122 4.20 6.49 8.55
CA TRP A 122 3.75 7.31 9.67
C TRP A 122 2.75 8.33 9.15
N PHE A 123 1.60 8.42 9.77
CA PHE A 123 0.61 9.46 9.50
C PHE A 123 1.04 10.72 10.25
N THR A 124 1.69 11.65 9.55
CA THR A 124 2.21 12.88 10.17
C THR A 124 1.11 13.91 10.40
N ASP A 125 0.03 13.84 9.60
CA ASP A 125 -1.24 14.54 9.86
C ASP A 125 -2.42 13.86 9.13
N GLU A 126 -3.62 14.46 9.12
CA GLU A 126 -4.83 13.92 8.48
C GLU A 126 -4.66 13.64 6.98
N LYS A 127 -3.85 14.47 6.32
CA LYS A 127 -3.60 14.42 4.88
C LYS A 127 -2.12 14.36 4.55
N SER A 128 -1.27 13.98 5.49
CA SER A 128 0.18 13.88 5.27
C SER A 128 0.71 12.56 5.81
N VAL A 129 1.60 11.94 5.03
CA VAL A 129 2.31 10.73 5.45
C VAL A 129 3.81 10.87 5.20
N PHE A 130 4.60 10.24 6.05
CA PHE A 130 5.97 9.88 5.74
C PHE A 130 6.02 8.38 5.42
N ILE A 131 6.56 8.01 4.26
CA ILE A 131 6.71 6.59 3.87
C ILE A 131 8.18 6.23 3.60
N ASN A 132 8.51 4.97 3.79
CA ASN A 132 9.76 4.40 3.32
C ASN A 132 9.53 3.04 2.67
N ALA A 133 10.56 2.50 2.02
CA ALA A 133 10.56 1.17 1.43
C ALA A 133 11.21 0.10 2.35
N LYS A 134 11.22 0.30 3.68
CA LYS A 134 11.87 -0.63 4.62
C LYS A 134 10.97 -1.84 4.91
N SER A 135 10.88 -2.71 3.92
CA SER A 135 10.32 -4.05 4.08
C SER A 135 11.30 -5.06 3.51
N ALA A 136 11.71 -6.02 4.32
CA ALA A 136 12.50 -7.15 3.84
C ALA A 136 11.68 -8.14 2.98
N ARG A 137 10.36 -7.96 2.89
CA ARG A 137 9.47 -8.82 2.10
C ARG A 137 9.11 -8.17 0.77
N PHE A 138 8.63 -6.92 0.80
CA PHE A 138 8.09 -6.25 -0.39
C PHE A 138 8.72 -4.89 -0.69
N GLY A 139 9.78 -4.51 0.03
CA GLY A 139 10.41 -3.19 -0.05
C GLY A 139 11.73 -3.20 -0.81
N GLY A 140 12.66 -2.31 -0.43
CA GLY A 140 13.84 -1.95 -1.23
C GLY A 140 14.78 -3.08 -1.64
N ALA A 141 14.78 -4.25 -0.99
CA ALA A 141 15.56 -5.39 -1.44
C ALA A 141 14.99 -6.08 -2.69
N SER A 142 13.71 -5.85 -3.00
CA SER A 142 12.99 -6.53 -4.08
C SER A 142 12.12 -5.61 -4.93
N MET A 143 12.20 -4.29 -4.70
CA MET A 143 11.40 -3.28 -5.36
C MET A 143 12.27 -2.47 -6.33
N THR A 144 11.75 -2.13 -7.52
CA THR A 144 12.44 -1.26 -8.48
C THR A 144 12.18 0.23 -8.19
N THR A 145 12.93 1.11 -8.85
CA THR A 145 12.73 2.57 -8.77
C THR A 145 11.34 2.97 -9.28
N GLU A 146 10.87 2.31 -10.33
CA GLU A 146 9.55 2.54 -10.94
C GLU A 146 8.44 2.12 -9.98
N GLN A 147 8.59 0.96 -9.34
CA GLN A 147 7.65 0.51 -8.31
C GLN A 147 7.62 1.44 -7.11
N TRP A 148 8.77 1.99 -6.71
CA TRP A 148 8.81 3.00 -5.65
C TRP A 148 8.09 4.29 -6.04
N ALA A 149 8.33 4.78 -7.26
CA ALA A 149 7.63 5.95 -7.78
C ALA A 149 6.11 5.72 -7.84
N ALA A 150 5.68 4.56 -8.36
CA ALA A 150 4.28 4.17 -8.41
C ALA A 150 3.65 4.01 -7.02
N ALA A 151 4.39 3.51 -6.03
CA ALA A 151 3.92 3.44 -4.65
C ALA A 151 3.64 4.83 -4.08
N LYS A 152 4.57 5.79 -4.25
CA LYS A 152 4.35 7.19 -3.84
C LYS A 152 3.10 7.78 -4.52
N SER A 153 2.98 7.62 -5.83
CA SER A 153 1.82 8.11 -6.58
C SER A 153 0.51 7.45 -6.16
N SER A 154 0.54 6.19 -5.71
CA SER A 154 -0.64 5.51 -5.17
C SER A 154 -1.10 6.14 -3.84
N TRP A 155 -0.16 6.52 -2.97
CA TRP A 155 -0.48 7.23 -1.72
C TRP A 155 -1.03 8.65 -1.99
N GLU A 156 -0.45 9.35 -2.97
CA GLU A 156 -0.96 10.65 -3.42
C GLU A 156 -2.37 10.55 -4.00
N ALA A 157 -2.63 9.51 -4.80
CA ALA A 157 -3.92 9.27 -5.45
C ALA A 157 -5.06 9.02 -4.45
N ILE A 158 -4.78 8.54 -3.23
CA ILE A 158 -5.80 8.38 -2.18
C ILE A 158 -5.94 9.63 -1.30
N GLY A 159 -5.23 10.72 -1.62
CA GLY A 159 -5.42 12.03 -1.02
C GLY A 159 -4.38 12.45 0.02
N TYR A 160 -3.22 11.81 0.07
CA TYR A 160 -2.12 12.20 0.96
C TYR A 160 -1.08 13.07 0.26
N LYS A 161 -0.56 14.07 0.97
CA LYS A 161 0.77 14.63 0.73
C LYS A 161 1.80 13.61 1.20
N VAL A 162 2.72 13.22 0.32
CA VAL A 162 3.72 12.18 0.62
C VAL A 162 5.09 12.81 0.82
N GLU A 163 5.65 12.62 2.01
CA GLU A 163 7.08 12.73 2.27
C GLU A 163 7.67 11.33 2.29
N ALA A 164 8.88 11.16 1.75
CA ALA A 164 9.44 9.84 1.51
C ALA A 164 10.92 9.80 1.87
N ALA A 165 11.36 8.72 2.50
CA ALA A 165 12.78 8.43 2.67
C ALA A 165 13.46 8.21 1.31
N ASP A 166 14.77 8.46 1.26
CA ASP A 166 15.59 8.10 0.11
C ASP A 166 15.45 6.62 -0.22
N PHE A 167 15.31 6.33 -1.52
CA PHE A 167 15.19 4.98 -2.02
C PHE A 167 16.48 4.52 -2.67
N LYS A 168 16.98 3.37 -2.19
CA LYS A 168 18.12 2.68 -2.78
C LYS A 168 17.60 1.38 -3.37
N PRO A 169 17.51 1.25 -4.72
CA PRO A 169 17.11 0.01 -5.35
C PRO A 169 18.13 -1.11 -5.05
N PRO A 170 17.74 -2.38 -5.22
CA PRO A 170 18.69 -3.48 -5.08
C PRO A 170 19.77 -3.38 -6.17
N THR A 171 20.99 -3.79 -5.85
CA THR A 171 22.14 -3.75 -6.78
C THR A 171 22.02 -4.77 -7.93
N SER A 172 21.03 -5.64 -7.88
CA SER A 172 20.69 -6.61 -8.92
C SER A 172 19.17 -6.68 -9.04
N PRO A 173 18.62 -6.93 -10.24
CA PRO A 173 17.18 -7.05 -10.43
C PRO A 173 16.58 -8.13 -9.50
N PRO A 174 15.37 -7.93 -8.96
CA PRO A 174 14.69 -8.98 -8.20
C PRO A 174 14.53 -10.23 -9.08
N ALA A 175 14.80 -11.42 -8.51
CA ALA A 175 14.53 -12.68 -9.19
C ALA A 175 13.01 -12.80 -9.43
N ASN A 176 12.63 -13.02 -10.70
CA ASN A 176 11.24 -13.23 -11.11
C ASN A 176 10.73 -14.61 -10.67
#